data_AF-A0A535T6Z9-F1
#
_entry.id   AF-A0A535T6Z9-F1
#
_cell.length_a   1.000
_cell.length_b   1.000
_cell.length_c   1.000
_cell.angle_alpha   90.00
_cell.angle_beta   90.00
_cell.angle_gamma   90.00
#
_symmetry.space_group_name_H-M   'P 1'
#
loop_
_entity.id
_entity.type
_entity.pdbx_description
1 polymer ?
#
loop_
_entity_poly.entity_id
_entity_poly.type
_entity_poly.pdbx_seq_one_letter_code
_entity_poly.pdbx_strand_id
1 'polypeptide(L)'
;MAKPAIKVYVQHHGNMMCDYRWLLVNAEWLVSKSNPNPPSTWGPCPTHTVVVDHPDGRLLFDTTCPRDWQQRWTNAAALNWFPYEDVTPEQYFEERLKQLKLDPSDFKYVALSHLHLDHAGNLKTFRNTDIKILVHQKEYQGAISIPGEV
;
A
#
# COMPACT_ATOMS: atom_id res chain seq x y z
N MET A 1 29.10 23.43 -7.81
CA MET A 1 28.68 22.10 -8.32
C MET A 1 27.16 22.06 -8.34
N ALA A 2 26.53 21.55 -9.40
CA ALA A 2 25.07 21.41 -9.43
C ALA A 2 24.64 20.38 -8.37
N LYS A 3 23.56 20.65 -7.63
CA LYS A 3 22.99 19.66 -6.71
C LYS A 3 22.55 18.44 -7.52
N PRO A 4 22.81 17.21 -7.05
CA PRO A 4 22.30 16.01 -7.73
C PRO A 4 20.78 16.11 -7.88
N ALA A 5 20.25 15.76 -9.05
CA ALA A 5 18.82 15.79 -9.30
C ALA A 5 18.11 14.70 -8.49
N ILE A 6 17.04 15.06 -7.80
CA ILE A 6 16.15 14.11 -7.12
C ILE A 6 15.29 13.44 -8.20
N LYS A 7 15.19 12.10 -8.14
CA LYS A 7 14.29 11.34 -9.02
C LYS A 7 13.20 10.69 -8.21
N VAL A 8 11.99 10.68 -8.75
CA VAL A 8 10.82 10.08 -8.12
C VAL A 8 10.23 9.06 -9.07
N TYR A 9 10.02 7.84 -8.59
CA TYR A 9 9.43 6.74 -9.33
C TYR A 9 8.14 6.30 -8.65
N VAL A 10 7.02 6.36 -9.37
CA VAL A 10 5.74 5.83 -8.90
C VAL A 10 5.58 4.43 -9.48
N GLN A 11 5.41 3.44 -8.62
CA GLN A 11 5.31 2.04 -9.00
C GLN A 11 3.88 1.55 -8.76
N HIS A 12 3.16 1.24 -9.85
CA HIS A 12 1.84 0.63 -9.76
C HIS A 12 1.97 -0.86 -9.46
N HIS A 13 1.20 -1.33 -8.49
CA HIS A 13 1.22 -2.69 -7.97
C HIS A 13 -0.15 -3.38 -8.12
N GLY A 14 -0.87 -3.19 -9.22
CA GLY A 14 -2.22 -3.75 -9.37
C GLY A 14 -3.26 -3.01 -8.53
N ASN A 15 -4.41 -3.64 -8.28
CA ASN A 15 -5.58 -2.95 -7.72
C ASN A 15 -6.20 -3.74 -6.56
N MET A 16 -6.66 -3.03 -5.54
CA MET A 16 -7.68 -3.59 -4.66
C MET A 16 -9.05 -3.27 -5.24
N MET A 17 -9.91 -4.27 -5.32
CA MET A 17 -11.30 -4.06 -5.73
C MET A 17 -12.11 -3.67 -4.51
N CYS A 18 -13.02 -2.71 -4.65
CA CYS A 18 -13.85 -2.28 -3.53
C CYS A 18 -15.16 -1.62 -4.00
N ASP A 19 -16.10 -1.48 -3.07
CA ASP A 19 -17.23 -0.58 -3.23
C ASP A 19 -16.72 0.87 -3.10
N TYR A 20 -16.87 1.69 -4.14
CA TYR A 20 -16.42 3.07 -4.15
C TYR A 20 -17.05 3.95 -3.07
N ARG A 21 -18.19 3.56 -2.50
CA ARG A 21 -18.78 4.24 -1.34
C ARG A 21 -17.88 4.19 -0.10
N TRP A 22 -16.98 3.22 -0.01
CA TRP A 22 -16.00 3.15 1.06
C TRP A 22 -14.92 4.24 0.91
N LEU A 23 -14.61 4.64 -0.32
CA LEU A 23 -13.54 5.59 -0.64
C LEU A 23 -14.02 7.02 -0.83
N LEU A 24 -15.18 7.19 -1.47
CA LEU A 24 -15.66 8.47 -1.97
C LEU A 24 -17.05 8.76 -1.43
N VAL A 25 -17.18 9.91 -0.78
CA VAL A 25 -18.49 10.46 -0.44
C VAL A 25 -18.99 11.23 -1.66
N ASN A 26 -19.84 10.58 -2.47
CA ASN A 26 -20.51 11.19 -3.62
C ASN A 26 -22.02 11.29 -3.34
N ALA A 27 -22.58 12.50 -3.52
CA ALA A 27 -24.00 12.78 -3.32
C ALA A 27 -24.91 11.91 -4.21
N GLU A 28 -24.46 11.51 -5.40
CA GLU A 28 -25.22 10.68 -6.34
C GLU A 28 -25.45 9.25 -5.83
N TRP A 29 -24.62 8.78 -4.89
CA TRP A 29 -24.72 7.45 -4.30
C TRP A 29 -25.46 7.45 -2.98
N LEU A 30 -25.84 8.63 -2.47
CA LEU A 30 -26.61 8.75 -1.24
C LEU A 30 -28.07 8.38 -1.50
N VAL A 31 -28.67 7.68 -0.54
CA VAL A 31 -30.10 7.39 -0.52
C VAL A 31 -30.86 8.71 -0.52
N SER A 32 -31.87 8.83 -1.39
CA SER A 32 -32.72 10.01 -1.49
C SER A 32 -34.19 9.62 -1.61
N LYS A 33 -35.10 10.57 -1.37
CA LYS A 33 -36.54 10.34 -1.54
C LYS A 33 -36.89 9.89 -2.97
N SER A 34 -36.19 10.40 -3.98
CA SER A 34 -36.40 10.07 -5.39
C SER A 34 -35.66 8.80 -5.84
N ASN A 35 -34.64 8.37 -5.10
CA ASN A 35 -33.89 7.14 -5.36
C ASN A 35 -33.58 6.45 -4.03
N PRO A 36 -34.52 5.66 -3.49
CA PRO A 36 -34.35 5.04 -2.18
C PRO A 36 -33.34 3.87 -2.17
N ASN A 37 -32.96 3.35 -3.34
CA ASN A 37 -32.06 2.20 -3.49
C ASN A 37 -31.01 2.45 -4.58
N PRO A 38 -30.09 3.41 -4.43
CA PRO A 38 -29.03 3.62 -5.41
C PRO A 38 -28.14 2.37 -5.51
N PRO A 39 -27.71 1.96 -6.71
CA PRO A 39 -26.79 0.83 -6.87
C PRO A 39 -25.40 1.16 -6.30
N SER A 40 -24.75 0.16 -5.72
CA SER A 40 -23.32 0.22 -5.37
C SER A 40 -22.47 0.16 -6.65
N THR A 41 -21.29 0.78 -6.61
CA THR A 41 -20.31 0.69 -7.70
C THR A 41 -19.08 -0.03 -7.18
N TRP A 42 -18.82 -1.20 -7.76
CA TRP A 42 -17.63 -2.01 -7.50
C TRP A 42 -16.57 -1.72 -8.55
N GLY A 43 -15.33 -1.46 -8.13
CA GLY A 43 -14.25 -1.20 -9.09
C GLY A 43 -12.86 -1.11 -8.47
N PRO A 44 -11.84 -0.91 -9.31
CA PRO A 44 -10.45 -0.91 -8.88
C PRO A 44 -10.08 0.37 -8.11
N CYS A 45 -9.27 0.18 -7.07
CA CYS A 45 -8.51 1.19 -6.35
C CYS A 45 -7.02 0.83 -6.48
N PRO A 46 -6.21 1.62 -7.21
CA PRO A 46 -4.83 1.24 -7.50
C PRO A 46 -3.95 1.32 -6.26
N THR A 47 -3.13 0.29 -6.06
CA THR A 47 -2.08 0.32 -5.03
C THR A 47 -0.76 0.74 -5.65
N HIS A 48 0.03 1.51 -4.91
CA HIS A 48 1.31 2.01 -5.41
C HIS A 48 2.34 2.18 -4.30
N THR A 49 3.61 2.23 -4.68
CA THR A 49 4.70 2.72 -3.84
C THR A 49 5.41 3.85 -4.57
N VAL A 50 6.17 4.65 -3.81
CA VAL A 50 6.98 5.72 -4.39
C VAL A 50 8.43 5.58 -3.94
N VAL A 51 9.36 5.50 -4.91
CA VAL A 51 10.79 5.54 -4.66
C VAL A 51 11.28 6.97 -4.89
N VAL A 52 11.85 7.58 -3.87
CA VAL A 52 12.51 8.89 -3.96
C VAL A 52 14.02 8.67 -3.88
N ASP A 53 14.68 8.78 -5.03
CA ASP A 53 16.13 8.71 -5.17
C ASP A 53 16.73 10.10 -4.86
N HIS A 54 17.15 10.27 -3.61
CA HIS A 54 17.68 11.52 -3.08
C HIS A 54 19.18 11.36 -2.74
N PRO A 55 20.03 12.37 -3.00
CA PRO A 55 21.48 12.27 -2.75
C PRO A 55 21.86 11.98 -1.29
N ASP A 56 21.05 12.42 -0.33
CA ASP A 56 21.27 12.16 1.10
C ASP A 56 20.76 10.79 1.58
N GLY A 57 20.23 9.99 0.66
CA GLY A 57 19.74 8.63 0.89
C GLY A 57 18.34 8.41 0.33
N ARG A 58 18.11 7.20 -0.16
CA ARG A 58 16.86 6.81 -0.83
C ARG A 58 15.74 6.56 0.17
N LEU A 59 14.54 7.02 -0.17
CA LEU A 59 13.30 6.78 0.57
C LEU A 59 12.39 5.88 -0.26
N LEU A 60 11.81 4.88 0.37
CA LEU A 60 10.61 4.20 -0.11
C LEU A 60 9.41 4.75 0.66
N PHE A 61 8.33 5.10 -0.03
CA PHE A 61 7.05 5.46 0.56
C PHE A 61 6.04 4.33 0.30
N ASP A 62 5.53 3.76 1.39
CA ASP A 62 4.69 2.57 1.45
C ASP A 62 5.30 1.30 0.84
N THR A 63 4.66 0.15 1.09
CA THR A 63 5.15 -1.18 0.72
C THR A 63 4.12 -2.07 0.01
N THR A 64 2.96 -1.52 -0.38
CA THR A 64 1.86 -2.19 -1.10
C THR A 64 1.34 -3.49 -0.45
N CYS A 65 0.41 -4.16 -1.12
CA CYS A 65 -0.13 -5.48 -0.78
C CYS A 65 0.94 -6.59 -0.92
N PRO A 66 0.93 -7.61 -0.05
CA PRO A 66 1.85 -8.73 -0.17
C PRO A 66 1.38 -9.74 -1.23
N ARG A 67 2.32 -10.45 -1.89
CA ARG A 67 2.00 -11.48 -2.89
C ARG A 67 1.15 -12.61 -2.33
N ASP A 68 1.37 -12.96 -1.06
CA ASP A 68 0.65 -13.99 -0.30
C ASP A 68 -0.55 -13.42 0.49
N TRP A 69 -1.20 -12.37 -0.02
CA TRP A 69 -2.31 -11.69 0.64
C TRP A 69 -3.45 -12.65 1.02
N GLN A 70 -3.79 -13.61 0.15
CA GLN A 70 -4.89 -14.56 0.41
C GLN A 70 -4.61 -15.45 1.63
N GLN A 71 -3.33 -15.76 1.88
CA GLN A 71 -2.92 -16.57 3.03
C GLN A 71 -2.81 -15.72 4.29
N ARG A 72 -2.42 -14.44 4.17
CA ARG A 72 -2.21 -13.54 5.31
C ARG A 72 -3.47 -12.85 5.80
N TRP A 73 -4.41 -12.54 4.91
CA TRP A 73 -5.64 -11.82 5.25
C TRP A 73 -6.71 -12.85 5.63
N THR A 74 -6.61 -13.36 6.86
CA THR A 74 -7.48 -14.43 7.39
C THR A 74 -8.91 -13.97 7.68
N ASN A 75 -9.13 -12.66 7.79
CA ASN A 75 -10.47 -12.10 7.98
C ASN A 75 -11.24 -12.09 6.63
N ALA A 76 -12.39 -12.76 6.61
CA ALA A 76 -13.33 -12.77 5.49
C ALA A 76 -13.72 -11.37 5.00
N ALA A 77 -13.68 -10.34 5.86
CA ALA A 77 -13.92 -8.95 5.48
C ALA A 77 -12.87 -8.43 4.49
N ALA A 78 -11.58 -8.66 4.74
CA ALA A 78 -10.51 -8.21 3.84
C ALA A 78 -10.57 -8.95 2.50
N LEU A 79 -10.87 -10.25 2.51
CA LEU A 79 -11.01 -11.06 1.30
C LEU A 79 -12.24 -10.68 0.45
N ASN A 80 -13.34 -10.26 1.07
CA ASN A 80 -14.59 -9.98 0.36
C ASN A 80 -14.78 -8.50 0.01
N TRP A 81 -14.33 -7.57 0.85
CA TRP A 81 -14.54 -6.14 0.62
C TRP A 81 -13.40 -5.49 -0.15
N PHE A 82 -12.20 -6.07 -0.05
CA PHE A 82 -10.97 -5.49 -0.60
C PHE A 82 -10.03 -6.53 -1.24
N PRO A 83 -10.50 -7.44 -2.11
CA PRO A 83 -9.62 -8.41 -2.73
C PRO A 83 -8.56 -7.71 -3.58
N TYR A 84 -7.33 -8.22 -3.52
CA TYR A 84 -6.20 -7.71 -4.29
C TYR A 84 -6.10 -8.45 -5.63
N GLU A 85 -6.46 -7.74 -6.70
CA GLU A 85 -6.65 -8.27 -8.05
C GLU A 85 -5.92 -7.37 -9.08
N ASP A 86 -6.07 -7.70 -10.38
CA ASP A 86 -5.45 -6.97 -11.49
C ASP A 86 -3.94 -6.71 -11.31
N VAL A 87 -3.24 -7.65 -10.68
CA VAL A 87 -1.79 -7.60 -10.46
C VAL A 87 -1.11 -8.66 -11.34
N THR A 88 -0.22 -8.22 -12.23
CA THR A 88 0.63 -9.13 -13.00
C THR A 88 1.84 -9.56 -12.17
N PRO A 89 2.50 -10.68 -12.49
CA PRO A 89 3.71 -11.13 -11.79
C PRO A 89 4.79 -10.06 -11.64
N GLU A 90 4.94 -9.18 -12.64
CA GLU A 90 5.93 -8.09 -12.70
C GLU A 90 5.53 -6.87 -11.85
N GLN A 91 4.28 -6.81 -11.39
CA GLN A 91 3.76 -5.71 -10.59
C GLN A 91 3.88 -5.96 -9.09
N TYR A 92 4.24 -7.16 -8.64
CA TYR A 92 4.50 -7.39 -7.22
C TYR A 92 5.68 -6.56 -6.71
N PHE A 93 5.66 -6.29 -5.40
CA PHE A 93 6.57 -5.36 -4.73
C PHE A 93 8.04 -5.59 -5.08
N GLU A 94 8.52 -6.82 -4.88
CA GLU A 94 9.89 -7.23 -5.14
C GLU A 94 10.26 -7.16 -6.63
N GLU A 95 9.32 -7.43 -7.54
CA GLU A 95 9.58 -7.40 -8.98
C GLU A 95 9.69 -5.96 -9.50
N ARG A 96 8.91 -5.04 -8.93
CA ARG A 96 9.04 -3.60 -9.22
C ARG A 96 10.37 -3.03 -8.74
N LEU A 97 10.86 -3.43 -7.57
CA LEU A 97 12.19 -3.03 -7.10
C LEU A 97 13.30 -3.55 -8.03
N LYS A 98 13.21 -4.82 -8.46
CA LYS A 98 14.16 -5.42 -9.43
C LYS A 98 14.18 -4.69 -10.76
N GLN A 99 13.03 -4.22 -11.27
CA GLN A 99 12.97 -3.42 -12.50
C GLN A 99 13.74 -2.10 -12.40
N LEU A 100 13.81 -1.51 -11.20
CA LEU A 100 14.64 -0.34 -10.91
C LEU A 100 16.09 -0.71 -10.55
N LYS A 101 16.44 -2.00 -10.56
CA LYS A 101 17.72 -2.55 -10.11
C LYS A 101 18.05 -2.16 -8.67
N LEU A 102 17.01 -2.21 -7.81
CA LEU A 102 17.10 -1.88 -6.40
C LEU A 102 16.93 -3.12 -5.53
N ASP A 103 17.75 -3.23 -4.50
CA ASP A 103 17.62 -4.15 -3.38
C ASP A 103 16.97 -3.44 -2.18
N PRO A 104 16.24 -4.15 -1.30
CA PRO A 104 15.75 -3.57 -0.05
C PRO A 104 16.83 -2.83 0.75
N SER A 105 18.08 -3.32 0.77
CA SER A 105 19.21 -2.68 1.47
C SER A 105 19.68 -1.35 0.87
N ASP A 106 19.25 -1.00 -0.34
CA ASP A 106 19.60 0.27 -0.98
C ASP A 106 18.84 1.47 -0.39
N PHE A 107 17.81 1.22 0.41
CA PHE A 107 17.00 2.27 1.03
C PHE A 107 17.64 2.74 2.33
N LYS A 108 17.60 4.04 2.58
CA LYS A 108 17.95 4.61 3.90
C LYS A 108 16.72 4.70 4.80
N TYR A 109 15.57 4.94 4.19
CA TYR A 109 14.29 5.14 4.88
C TYR A 109 13.17 4.38 4.17
N VAL A 110 12.25 3.83 4.96
CA VAL A 110 10.91 3.42 4.50
C VAL A 110 9.92 4.24 5.31
N ALA A 111 9.17 5.13 4.67
CA ALA A 111 8.09 5.86 5.30
C ALA A 111 6.77 5.15 4.99
N LEU A 112 6.01 4.86 6.05
CA LEU A 112 4.67 4.31 5.95
C LEU A 112 3.69 5.45 6.20
N SER A 113 2.80 5.67 5.23
CA SER A 113 1.68 6.60 5.37
C SER A 113 0.82 6.21 6.58
N HIS A 114 0.55 4.91 6.71
CA HIS A 114 -0.10 4.25 7.85
C HIS A 114 0.12 2.72 7.78
N LEU A 115 -0.52 1.94 8.67
CA LEU A 115 -0.27 0.50 8.84
C LEU A 115 -1.41 -0.41 8.36
N HIS A 116 -2.24 0.07 7.44
CA HIS A 116 -3.19 -0.81 6.76
C HIS A 116 -2.50 -1.85 5.87
N LEU A 117 -3.22 -2.93 5.62
CA LEU A 117 -2.81 -4.14 4.92
C LEU A 117 -2.14 -3.91 3.54
N ASP A 118 -2.56 -2.85 2.86
CA ASP A 118 -2.16 -2.45 1.51
C ASP A 118 -1.06 -1.38 1.47
N HIS A 119 -0.62 -0.90 2.64
CA HIS A 119 0.49 0.04 2.76
C HIS A 119 1.69 -0.60 3.46
N ALA A 120 1.45 -1.47 4.45
CA ALA A 120 2.49 -2.11 5.26
C ALA A 120 2.71 -3.61 4.91
N GLY A 121 2.09 -4.10 3.83
CA GLY A 121 2.03 -5.52 3.49
C GLY A 121 3.39 -6.20 3.31
N ASN A 122 4.38 -5.49 2.79
CA ASN A 122 5.73 -6.01 2.55
C ASN A 122 6.78 -5.49 3.53
N LEU A 123 6.38 -4.89 4.67
CA LEU A 123 7.32 -4.34 5.64
C LEU A 123 8.31 -5.37 6.20
N LYS A 124 7.92 -6.65 6.27
CA LYS A 124 8.79 -7.76 6.70
C LYS A 124 10.03 -7.94 5.81
N THR A 125 10.01 -7.45 4.57
CA THR A 125 11.16 -7.50 3.65
C THR A 125 12.38 -6.77 4.20
N PHE A 126 12.18 -5.76 5.04
CA PHE A 126 13.26 -4.96 5.63
C PHE A 126 13.74 -5.48 7.00
N ARG A 127 13.28 -6.66 7.41
CA ARG A 127 13.71 -7.26 8.69
C ARG A 127 15.21 -7.55 8.65
N ASN A 128 15.89 -7.29 9.77
CA ASN A 128 17.35 -7.48 9.91
C ASN A 128 18.20 -6.59 8.99
N THR A 129 17.67 -5.43 8.59
CA THR A 129 18.43 -4.38 7.89
C THR A 129 18.65 -3.19 8.83
N ASP A 130 19.57 -2.28 8.48
CA ASP A 130 19.83 -1.02 9.22
C ASP A 130 18.89 0.13 8.81
N ILE A 131 17.83 -0.19 8.06
CA ILE A 131 16.93 0.78 7.45
C ILE A 131 16.02 1.40 8.51
N LYS A 132 15.80 2.71 8.39
CA LYS A 132 14.90 3.43 9.29
C LYS A 132 13.47 3.35 8.78
N ILE A 133 12.63 2.62 9.51
CA ILE A 133 11.18 2.61 9.30
C ILE A 133 10.58 3.83 10.00
N LEU A 134 9.91 4.68 9.24
CA LEU A 134 9.24 5.89 9.72
C LEU A 134 7.72 5.65 9.68
N VAL A 135 7.06 5.81 10.82
CA VAL A 135 5.61 5.70 10.94
C VAL A 135 5.13 6.64 12.05
N HIS A 136 3.89 7.12 11.93
CA HIS A 136 3.30 7.95 12.97
C HIS A 136 3.13 7.17 14.29
N GLN A 137 3.47 7.77 15.42
CA GLN A 137 3.46 7.10 16.73
C GLN A 137 2.08 6.53 17.10
N LYS A 138 1.00 7.30 16.87
CA LYS A 138 -0.37 6.83 17.17
C LYS A 138 -0.78 5.65 16.29
N GLU A 139 -0.33 5.63 15.04
CA GLU A 139 -0.62 4.53 14.12
C GLU A 139 0.06 3.26 14.59
N TYR A 140 1.35 3.37 14.95
CA TYR A 140 2.10 2.26 15.53
C TYR A 140 1.43 1.71 16.79
N GLN A 141 1.07 2.59 17.74
CA GLN A 141 0.38 2.20 18.97
C GLN A 141 -0.98 1.54 18.70
N GLY A 142 -1.75 2.06 17.74
CA GLY A 142 -3.00 1.46 17.31
C GLY A 142 -2.79 0.06 16.74
N ALA A 143 -1.89 -0.09 15.79
CA ALA A 143 -1.62 -1.38 15.14
C ALA A 143 -1.15 -2.45 16.11
N ILE A 144 -0.20 -2.14 17.02
CA ILE A 144 0.29 -3.14 18.00
C ILE A 144 -0.71 -3.47 19.11
N SER A 145 -1.77 -2.66 19.27
CA SER A 145 -2.83 -2.94 20.23
C SER A 145 -3.83 -3.99 19.73
N ILE A 146 -3.84 -4.25 18.42
CA ILE A 146 -4.67 -5.27 17.79
C ILE A 146 -3.95 -6.61 17.95
N PRO A 147 -4.55 -7.61 18.61
CA PRO A 147 -3.97 -8.94 18.71
C PRO A 147 -3.75 -9.51 17.30
N GLY A 148 -2.51 -9.86 16.97
CA GLY A 148 -2.22 -10.65 15.78
C GLY A 148 -2.63 -12.11 15.99
N GLU A 149 -3.01 -12.79 14.91
CA GLU A 149 -3.03 -14.25 14.91
C GLU A 149 -1.56 -14.74 14.92
N VAL A 150 -1.22 -15.59 15.88
CA VAL A 150 0.13 -16.17 16.07
C VAL A 150 0.40 -17.22 15.01
#